data_AF-A0A3D5GR09-F1
#
_entry.id   AF-A0A3D5GR09-F1
#
_cell.length_a   1.000
_cell.length_b   1.000
_cell.length_c   1.000
_cell.angle_alpha   90.00
_cell.angle_beta   90.00
_cell.angle_gamma   90.00
#
_symmetry.space_group_name_H-M   'P 1'
#
loop_
_entity.id
_entity.type
_entity.pdbx_description
1 polymer ?
#
loop_
_entity_poly.entity_id
_entity_poly.type
_entity_poly.pdbx_seq_one_letter_code
_entity_poly.pdbx_strand_id
1 'polypeptide(L)'
;FHPPVLYLGYVGFTVPFAFALGALVTGRMGEGWLVSTRRWTLLAWGALTVGILLGAWWSYEVLGWGGYWAWDPVENASFLPWLTGTAFLHSVMVQERRGMLRVWNLSLLSATFSLTILGTFITRSGVLDSVHAFTESGIGPMLLAFFALVVATTVGLIAWRGDDLSMGAEIESPLSRTGAFLANNLLFGSFAFIVLLGTVFPLLIEAANGSRISVGNPYFERMTMPIGFALLFLMAVAPALPWGRAGIELISKRLVWPAATAAVAMVVAVLLGSRGWAPTLAVGLGGFAVASAFRQLLLAVGARGLRGLTGRSSGGMIVHIGVAVVAVAFACSSSFLRQAEFSFDGVGDRASISGHTLVFDGLESVALAEKNEVRVSVLVDGELQTPAISTFPFGGQTIGTPATRSSIWDDIQLSVLSAPEGSGSTIVRVTVQPLVWWLWFGGAVMALGTVLAAVPGRSRRPASDTAVSTGVPTRREFPA
;
A
#
# COMPACT_ATOMS: atom_id res chain seq x y z
N PHE A 1 5.07 -13.65 -12.11
CA PHE A 1 3.90 -12.86 -12.57
C PHE A 1 3.87 -11.43 -12.01
N HIS A 2 4.31 -11.17 -10.78
CA HIS A 2 4.29 -9.83 -10.18
C HIS A 2 5.26 -8.79 -10.81
N PRO A 3 6.48 -9.13 -11.30
CA PRO A 3 7.42 -8.11 -11.76
C PRO A 3 6.92 -7.28 -12.95
N PRO A 4 6.33 -7.86 -14.02
CA PRO A 4 5.78 -7.07 -15.13
C PRO A 4 4.71 -6.05 -14.68
N VAL A 5 3.89 -6.40 -13.69
CA VAL A 5 2.81 -5.54 -13.18
C VAL A 5 3.39 -4.40 -12.32
N LEU A 6 4.40 -4.68 -11.48
CA LEU A 6 5.17 -3.65 -10.77
C LEU A 6 5.84 -2.67 -11.74
N TYR A 7 6.50 -3.19 -12.77
CA TYR A 7 7.14 -2.37 -13.81
C TYR A 7 6.12 -1.51 -14.57
N LEU A 8 4.93 -2.05 -14.88
CA LEU A 8 3.85 -1.25 -15.47
C LEU A 8 3.46 -0.07 -14.57
N GLY A 9 3.43 -0.28 -13.25
CA GLY A 9 3.24 0.79 -12.28
C GLY A 9 4.36 1.83 -12.32
N TYR A 10 5.63 1.40 -12.24
CA TYR A 10 6.80 2.29 -12.26
C TYR A 10 6.87 3.12 -13.55
N VAL A 11 6.83 2.45 -14.70
CA VAL A 11 6.88 3.11 -16.01
C VAL A 11 5.64 3.99 -16.20
N GLY A 12 4.48 3.58 -15.69
CA GLY A 12 3.25 4.36 -15.76
C GLY A 12 3.35 5.74 -15.11
N PHE A 13 4.17 5.89 -14.06
CA PHE A 13 4.41 7.20 -13.42
C PHE A 13 5.25 8.17 -14.27
N THR A 14 5.88 7.70 -15.36
CA THR A 14 6.57 8.56 -16.33
C THR A 14 5.64 9.58 -16.98
N VAL A 15 4.39 9.18 -17.27
CA VAL A 15 3.41 10.06 -17.94
C VAL A 15 3.01 11.26 -17.06
N PRO A 16 2.53 11.08 -15.81
CA PRO A 16 2.22 12.21 -14.96
C PRO A 16 3.45 13.05 -14.60
N PHE A 17 4.65 12.44 -14.52
CA PHE A 17 5.91 13.17 -14.39
C PHE A 17 6.21 14.07 -15.58
N ALA A 18 6.03 13.57 -16.81
CA ALA A 18 6.25 14.35 -18.02
C ALA A 18 5.30 15.57 -18.10
N PHE A 19 4.05 15.43 -17.65
CA PHE A 19 3.14 16.58 -17.52
C PHE A 19 3.64 17.60 -16.50
N ALA A 20 4.11 17.15 -15.33
CA ALA A 20 4.66 18.05 -14.30
C ALA A 20 5.90 18.80 -14.79
N LEU A 21 6.84 18.07 -15.41
CA LEU A 21 8.06 18.65 -15.96
C LEU A 21 7.76 19.62 -17.10
N GLY A 22 6.86 19.24 -18.02
CA GLY A 22 6.42 20.11 -19.11
C GLY A 22 5.75 21.39 -18.62
N ALA A 23 4.93 21.32 -17.57
CA ALA A 23 4.31 22.49 -16.94
C ALA A 23 5.37 23.43 -16.33
N LEU A 24 6.36 22.88 -15.63
CA LEU A 24 7.47 23.63 -15.04
C LEU A 24 8.35 24.32 -16.09
N VAL A 25 8.73 23.60 -17.15
CA VAL A 25 9.57 24.13 -18.23
C VAL A 25 8.83 25.23 -19.00
N THR A 26 7.60 24.97 -19.43
CA THR A 26 6.82 25.91 -20.25
C THR A 26 6.21 27.06 -19.46
N GLY A 27 6.12 26.96 -18.13
CA GLY A 27 5.39 27.91 -17.28
C GLY A 27 3.86 27.84 -17.46
N ARG A 28 3.34 26.88 -18.23
CA ARG A 28 1.90 26.76 -18.51
C ARG A 28 1.20 25.99 -17.37
N MET A 29 0.94 26.70 -16.27
CA MET A 29 0.38 26.13 -15.03
C MET A 29 -1.16 26.00 -15.01
N GLY A 30 -1.82 26.04 -16.17
CA GLY A 30 -3.28 25.88 -16.25
C GLY A 30 -3.75 24.49 -15.80
N GLU A 31 -5.00 24.36 -15.37
CA GLU A 31 -5.50 23.11 -14.75
C GLU A 31 -5.91 22.02 -15.76
N GLY A 32 -5.86 22.30 -17.07
CA GLY A 32 -6.32 21.40 -18.12
C GLY A 32 -5.59 20.04 -18.18
N TRP A 33 -4.38 19.95 -17.64
CA TRP A 33 -3.61 18.70 -17.60
C TRP A 33 -3.91 17.83 -16.37
N LEU A 34 -4.52 18.39 -15.31
CA LEU A 34 -4.76 17.66 -14.04
C LEU A 34 -5.65 16.43 -14.22
N VAL A 35 -6.66 16.53 -15.09
CA VAL A 35 -7.58 15.40 -15.38
C VAL A 35 -6.82 14.25 -16.03
N SER A 36 -5.96 14.55 -17.01
CA SER A 36 -5.14 13.56 -17.71
C SER A 36 -4.12 12.93 -16.77
N THR A 37 -3.38 13.76 -16.02
CA THR A 37 -2.40 13.29 -15.04
C THR A 37 -3.05 12.39 -14.01
N ARG A 38 -4.20 12.77 -13.44
CA ARG A 38 -4.91 11.91 -12.47
C ARG A 38 -5.29 10.55 -13.05
N ARG A 39 -5.75 10.48 -14.30
CA ARG A 39 -6.10 9.20 -14.94
C ARG A 39 -4.88 8.30 -15.09
N TRP A 40 -3.76 8.86 -15.55
CA TRP A 40 -2.51 8.12 -15.67
C TRP A 40 -1.95 7.69 -14.32
N THR A 41 -1.99 8.57 -13.30
CA THR A 41 -1.62 8.21 -11.94
C THR A 41 -2.51 7.08 -11.42
N LEU A 42 -3.82 7.10 -11.66
CA LEU A 42 -4.72 6.03 -11.18
C LEU A 42 -4.39 4.68 -11.83
N LEU A 43 -4.04 4.66 -13.13
CA LEU A 43 -3.62 3.44 -13.83
C LEU A 43 -2.28 2.92 -13.28
N ALA A 44 -1.29 3.80 -13.14
CA ALA A 44 0.03 3.47 -12.59
C ALA A 44 -0.06 2.98 -11.14
N TRP A 45 -0.82 3.70 -10.30
CA TRP A 45 -1.08 3.35 -8.91
C TRP A 45 -1.86 2.03 -8.77
N GLY A 46 -2.82 1.78 -9.65
CA GLY A 46 -3.56 0.52 -9.70
C GLY A 46 -2.67 -0.67 -10.04
N ALA A 47 -1.85 -0.54 -11.10
CA ALA A 47 -0.86 -1.54 -11.46
C ALA A 47 0.13 -1.77 -10.32
N LEU A 48 0.66 -0.71 -9.70
CA LEU A 48 1.57 -0.83 -8.56
C LEU A 48 0.91 -1.53 -7.36
N THR A 49 -0.36 -1.22 -7.06
CA THR A 49 -1.13 -1.91 -6.01
C THR A 49 -1.22 -3.42 -6.26
N VAL A 50 -1.62 -3.82 -7.46
CA VAL A 50 -1.72 -5.24 -7.83
C VAL A 50 -0.34 -5.90 -7.83
N GLY A 51 0.69 -5.21 -8.32
CA GLY A 51 2.06 -5.70 -8.33
C GLY A 51 2.60 -5.97 -6.93
N ILE A 52 2.37 -5.05 -5.98
CA ILE A 52 2.75 -5.22 -4.57
C ILE A 52 2.03 -6.42 -3.96
N LEU A 53 0.72 -6.54 -4.16
CA LEU A 53 -0.07 -7.65 -3.63
C LEU A 53 0.38 -9.01 -4.18
N LEU A 54 0.63 -9.10 -5.49
CA LEU A 54 1.14 -10.32 -6.10
C LEU A 54 2.58 -10.64 -5.66
N GLY A 55 3.37 -9.62 -5.34
CA GLY A 55 4.69 -9.76 -4.73
C GLY A 55 4.60 -10.35 -3.32
N ALA A 56 3.73 -9.78 -2.48
CA ALA A 56 3.46 -10.27 -1.13
C ALA A 56 2.91 -11.71 -1.13
N TRP A 57 1.99 -12.03 -2.04
CA TRP A 57 1.50 -13.40 -2.22
C TRP A 57 2.62 -14.35 -2.61
N TRP A 58 3.44 -13.97 -3.58
CA TRP A 58 4.57 -14.80 -4.02
C TRP A 58 5.58 -15.02 -2.89
N SER A 59 5.89 -13.97 -2.13
CA SER A 59 6.78 -14.04 -0.95
C SER A 59 6.21 -15.03 0.07
N TYR A 60 4.91 -14.96 0.33
CA TYR A 60 4.22 -15.83 1.26
C TYR A 60 4.28 -17.31 0.87
N GLU A 61 4.06 -17.64 -0.40
CA GLU A 61 4.01 -19.03 -0.87
C GLU A 61 5.37 -19.65 -1.16
N VAL A 62 6.38 -18.82 -1.41
CA VAL A 62 7.68 -19.31 -1.90
C VAL A 62 8.78 -19.12 -0.88
N LEU A 63 8.74 -18.04 -0.08
CA LEU A 63 9.79 -17.77 0.88
C LEU A 63 9.46 -18.44 2.22
N GLY A 64 10.29 -19.40 2.63
CA GLY A 64 10.07 -20.25 3.82
C GLY A 64 10.21 -19.56 5.18
N TRP A 65 10.25 -18.22 5.25
CA TRP A 65 10.40 -17.46 6.50
C TRP A 65 9.08 -17.19 7.22
N GLY A 66 7.92 -17.57 6.66
CA GLY A 66 6.65 -17.47 7.38
C GLY A 66 6.00 -16.10 7.33
N GLY A 67 6.05 -15.38 6.22
CA GLY A 67 5.35 -14.09 6.14
C GLY A 67 5.23 -13.53 4.72
N TYR A 68 4.42 -12.49 4.60
CA TYR A 68 4.06 -11.86 3.32
C TYR A 68 4.65 -10.45 3.15
N TRP A 69 5.23 -9.88 4.22
CA TRP A 69 5.86 -8.56 4.23
C TRP A 69 6.91 -8.47 5.34
N ALA A 70 8.15 -8.16 4.98
CA ALA A 70 9.31 -8.14 5.88
C ALA A 70 9.94 -6.74 6.02
N TRP A 71 9.34 -5.68 5.47
CA TRP A 71 9.99 -4.36 5.39
C TRP A 71 11.38 -4.41 4.72
N ASP A 72 11.55 -5.36 3.81
CA ASP A 72 12.80 -5.54 3.06
C ASP A 72 13.05 -4.32 2.15
N PRO A 73 14.31 -3.93 1.85
CA PRO A 73 14.59 -2.77 1.02
C PRO A 73 13.89 -2.75 -0.34
N VAL A 74 13.68 -3.91 -0.96
CA VAL A 74 12.97 -4.03 -2.26
C VAL A 74 11.47 -3.86 -2.08
N GLU A 75 10.90 -4.40 -1.01
CA GLU A 75 9.50 -4.18 -0.64
C GLU A 75 9.25 -2.69 -0.38
N ASN A 76 10.09 -2.06 0.44
CA ASN A 76 10.02 -0.63 0.77
C ASN A 76 10.15 0.23 -0.48
N ALA A 77 11.08 -0.10 -1.38
CA ALA A 77 11.27 0.57 -2.65
C ALA A 77 9.99 0.61 -3.50
N SER A 78 9.20 -0.48 -3.51
CA SER A 78 7.91 -0.53 -4.21
C SER A 78 6.82 0.28 -3.52
N PHE A 79 6.87 0.37 -2.19
CA PHE A 79 5.87 1.05 -1.38
C PHE A 79 6.00 2.59 -1.39
N LEU A 80 7.22 3.12 -1.49
CA LEU A 80 7.49 4.55 -1.52
C LEU A 80 6.76 5.34 -2.64
N PRO A 81 6.83 4.93 -3.93
CA PRO A 81 6.05 5.57 -4.99
C PRO A 81 4.54 5.35 -4.81
N TRP A 82 4.12 4.24 -4.19
CA TRP A 82 2.70 4.01 -3.87
C TRP A 82 2.17 5.04 -2.86
N LEU A 83 2.94 5.34 -1.81
CA LEU A 83 2.58 6.34 -0.79
C LEU A 83 2.47 7.76 -1.37
N THR A 84 3.50 8.19 -2.11
CA THR A 84 3.54 9.53 -2.73
C THR A 84 2.51 9.68 -3.85
N GLY A 85 2.28 8.64 -4.65
CA GLY A 85 1.19 8.59 -5.62
C GLY A 85 -0.20 8.67 -4.98
N THR A 86 -0.39 8.00 -3.84
CA THR A 86 -1.65 8.08 -3.06
C THR A 86 -1.89 9.49 -2.54
N ALA A 87 -0.84 10.14 -2.01
CA ALA A 87 -0.91 11.54 -1.58
C ALA A 87 -1.36 12.45 -2.73
N PHE A 88 -0.79 12.28 -3.93
CA PHE A 88 -1.15 13.06 -5.11
C PHE A 88 -2.61 12.82 -5.55
N LEU A 89 -3.08 11.57 -5.58
CA LEU A 89 -4.47 11.25 -5.95
C LEU A 89 -5.50 11.94 -5.04
N HIS A 90 -5.13 12.23 -3.80
CA HIS A 90 -5.95 12.97 -2.84
C HIS A 90 -5.76 14.49 -2.99
N SER A 91 -4.52 14.97 -3.10
CA SER A 91 -4.21 16.40 -3.18
C SER A 91 -4.66 17.05 -4.49
N VAL A 92 -4.67 16.32 -5.62
CA VAL A 92 -5.18 16.84 -6.90
C VAL A 92 -6.64 17.27 -6.81
N MET A 93 -7.43 16.64 -5.92
CA MET A 93 -8.84 17.03 -5.70
C MET A 93 -8.98 18.40 -5.05
N VAL A 94 -8.02 18.77 -4.20
CA VAL A 94 -7.99 20.10 -3.57
C VAL A 94 -7.54 21.14 -4.59
N GLN A 95 -6.54 20.84 -5.41
CA GLN A 95 -6.09 21.73 -6.47
C GLN A 95 -7.21 22.02 -7.47
N GLU A 96 -7.88 21.00 -8.01
CA GLU A 96 -9.00 21.18 -8.97
C GLU A 96 -10.19 21.97 -8.40
N ARG A 97 -10.39 21.98 -7.07
CA ARG A 97 -11.55 22.65 -6.44
C ARG A 97 -11.26 24.00 -5.82
N ARG A 98 -10.04 24.23 -5.34
CA ARG A 98 -9.66 25.40 -4.56
C ARG A 98 -8.45 26.14 -5.13
N GLY A 99 -7.80 25.62 -6.18
CA GLY A 99 -6.61 26.21 -6.79
C GLY A 99 -5.35 26.13 -5.91
N MET A 100 -5.40 25.44 -4.77
CA MET A 100 -4.31 25.30 -3.79
C MET A 100 -3.35 24.15 -4.11
N LEU A 101 -2.24 24.06 -3.37
CA LEU A 101 -1.32 22.91 -3.37
C LEU A 101 -0.63 22.61 -4.71
N ARG A 102 -0.46 23.63 -5.57
CA ARG A 102 0.20 23.48 -6.88
C ARG A 102 1.64 22.98 -6.74
N VAL A 103 2.45 23.69 -5.95
CA VAL A 103 3.84 23.29 -5.63
C VAL A 103 3.86 21.87 -5.08
N TRP A 104 3.01 21.58 -4.09
CA TRP A 104 2.94 20.28 -3.45
C TRP A 104 2.62 19.15 -4.44
N ASN A 105 1.66 19.34 -5.34
CA ASN A 105 1.32 18.34 -6.35
C ASN A 105 2.43 18.12 -7.38
N LEU A 106 3.12 19.18 -7.82
CA LEU A 106 4.29 19.05 -8.69
C LEU A 106 5.44 18.32 -7.98
N SER A 107 5.68 18.64 -6.71
CA SER A 107 6.65 17.94 -5.88
C SER A 107 6.31 16.46 -5.69
N LEU A 108 5.04 16.13 -5.43
CA LEU A 108 4.60 14.74 -5.27
C LEU A 108 4.76 13.94 -6.57
N LEU A 109 4.41 14.49 -7.73
CA LEU A 109 4.60 13.81 -9.01
C LEU A 109 6.07 13.58 -9.32
N SER A 110 6.91 14.59 -9.06
CA SER A 110 8.37 14.50 -9.24
C SER A 110 8.97 13.47 -8.29
N ALA A 111 8.62 13.53 -7.01
CA ALA A 111 9.06 12.58 -5.99
C ALA A 111 8.61 11.15 -6.31
N THR A 112 7.35 10.96 -6.73
CA THR A 112 6.83 9.63 -7.09
C THR A 112 7.68 9.01 -8.19
N PHE A 113 7.99 9.75 -9.26
CA PHE A 113 8.84 9.26 -10.35
C PHE A 113 10.29 9.04 -9.91
N SER A 114 10.89 9.99 -9.18
CA SER A 114 12.23 9.82 -8.62
C SER A 114 12.34 8.58 -7.74
N LEU A 115 11.32 8.27 -6.93
CA LEU A 115 11.27 7.07 -6.09
C LEU A 115 11.20 5.78 -6.90
N THR A 116 10.60 5.77 -8.10
CA THR A 116 10.66 4.59 -8.99
C THR A 116 12.08 4.32 -9.51
N ILE A 117 12.85 5.38 -9.79
CA ILE A 117 14.26 5.27 -10.20
C ILE A 117 15.09 4.78 -9.01
N LEU A 118 14.88 5.37 -7.82
CA LEU A 118 15.57 4.94 -6.60
C LEU A 118 15.26 3.47 -6.27
N GLY A 119 14.01 3.04 -6.41
CA GLY A 119 13.64 1.64 -6.20
C GLY A 119 14.28 0.70 -7.22
N THR A 120 14.44 1.14 -8.46
CA THR A 120 15.19 0.39 -9.49
C THR A 120 16.68 0.31 -9.15
N PHE A 121 17.26 1.37 -8.59
CA PHE A 121 18.63 1.35 -8.08
C PHE A 121 18.81 0.36 -6.94
N ILE A 122 17.93 0.39 -5.92
CA ILE A 122 17.99 -0.51 -4.75
C ILE A 122 17.93 -1.98 -5.20
N THR A 123 17.03 -2.30 -6.13
CA THR A 123 16.81 -3.69 -6.60
C THR A 123 17.90 -4.24 -7.51
N ARG A 124 18.75 -3.39 -8.11
CA ARG A 124 19.71 -3.81 -9.16
C ARG A 124 21.18 -3.58 -8.80
N SER A 125 21.46 -2.79 -7.75
CA SER A 125 22.81 -2.40 -7.37
C SER A 125 23.50 -3.35 -6.40
N GLY A 126 22.76 -4.20 -5.67
CA GLY A 126 23.33 -5.03 -4.59
C GLY A 126 23.83 -4.22 -3.40
N VAL A 127 23.47 -2.93 -3.31
CA VAL A 127 23.99 -2.03 -2.28
C VAL A 127 23.36 -2.25 -0.90
N LEU A 128 22.19 -2.91 -0.85
CA LEU A 128 21.51 -3.31 0.36
C LEU A 128 21.25 -4.81 0.33
N ASP A 129 21.46 -5.49 1.46
CA ASP A 129 21.09 -6.88 1.62
C ASP A 129 19.56 -7.01 1.52
N SER A 130 19.09 -7.85 0.59
CA SER A 130 17.67 -8.09 0.38
C SER A 130 17.43 -9.52 -0.09
N VAL A 131 16.41 -10.15 0.49
CA VAL A 131 15.96 -11.50 0.06
C VAL A 131 15.27 -11.48 -1.31
N HIS A 132 14.89 -10.28 -1.77
CA HIS A 132 14.26 -10.03 -3.06
C HIS A 132 15.22 -9.43 -4.09
N ALA A 133 16.51 -9.27 -3.76
CA ALA A 133 17.49 -8.79 -4.71
C ALA A 133 17.68 -9.82 -5.84
N PHE A 134 17.43 -9.39 -7.08
CA PHE A 134 17.79 -10.17 -8.26
C PHE A 134 19.20 -9.80 -8.72
N THR A 135 19.80 -10.64 -9.57
CA THR A 135 21.11 -10.47 -10.22
C THR A 135 21.69 -9.05 -10.17
N GLU A 136 22.77 -8.89 -9.41
CA GLU A 136 23.53 -7.64 -9.35
C GLU A 136 24.00 -7.23 -10.74
N SER A 137 23.96 -5.92 -11.01
CA SER A 137 24.38 -5.40 -12.31
C SER A 137 25.15 -4.10 -12.17
N GLY A 138 26.14 -3.90 -13.05
CA GLY A 138 26.99 -2.70 -13.06
C GLY A 138 26.28 -1.39 -13.43
N ILE A 139 24.95 -1.39 -13.57
CA ILE A 139 24.15 -0.20 -13.91
C ILE A 139 23.80 0.67 -12.69
N GLY A 140 24.09 0.22 -11.46
CA GLY A 140 23.80 0.95 -10.23
C GLY A 140 24.26 2.42 -10.26
N PRO A 141 25.54 2.71 -10.58
CA PRO A 141 26.03 4.09 -10.70
C PRO A 141 25.29 4.93 -11.74
N MET A 142 24.90 4.35 -12.88
CA MET A 142 24.14 5.04 -13.92
C MET A 142 22.74 5.42 -13.43
N LEU A 143 22.05 4.51 -12.75
CA LEU A 143 20.73 4.76 -12.16
C LEU A 143 20.79 5.84 -11.09
N LEU A 144 21.83 5.82 -10.24
CA LEU A 144 22.02 6.84 -9.20
C LEU A 144 22.32 8.22 -9.80
N ALA A 145 23.17 8.30 -10.83
CA ALA A 145 23.43 9.54 -11.55
C ALA A 145 22.16 10.09 -12.24
N PHE A 146 21.36 9.21 -12.86
CA PHE A 146 20.09 9.59 -13.47
C PHE A 146 19.08 10.07 -12.42
N PHE A 147 18.98 9.38 -11.28
CA PHE A 147 18.18 9.83 -10.14
C PHE A 147 18.59 11.23 -9.67
N ALA A 148 19.89 11.45 -9.45
CA ALA A 148 20.42 12.74 -9.02
C ALA A 148 20.11 13.86 -10.03
N LEU A 149 20.26 13.59 -11.33
CA LEU A 149 19.91 14.52 -12.40
C LEU A 149 18.42 14.90 -12.39
N VAL A 150 17.53 13.90 -12.27
CA VAL A 150 16.07 14.12 -12.24
C VAL A 150 15.69 14.94 -10.99
N VAL A 151 16.22 14.60 -9.82
CA VAL A 151 15.95 15.33 -8.57
C VAL A 151 16.47 16.77 -8.68
N ALA A 152 17.72 16.96 -9.11
CA ALA A 152 18.31 18.30 -9.25
C ALA A 152 17.53 19.17 -10.24
N THR A 153 17.12 18.60 -11.38
CA THR A 153 16.34 19.30 -12.41
C THR A 153 14.96 19.69 -11.87
N THR A 154 14.24 18.77 -11.24
CA THR A 154 12.89 19.02 -10.75
C THR A 154 12.88 20.01 -9.58
N VAL A 155 13.76 19.85 -8.60
CA VAL A 155 13.92 20.79 -7.49
C VAL A 155 14.33 22.17 -8.00
N GLY A 156 15.31 22.24 -8.91
CA GLY A 156 15.74 23.49 -9.52
C GLY A 156 14.63 24.21 -10.28
N LEU A 157 13.84 23.48 -11.08
CA LEU A 157 12.70 24.05 -11.81
C LEU A 157 11.57 24.50 -10.88
N ILE A 158 11.24 23.72 -9.84
CA ILE A 158 10.23 24.11 -8.84
C ILE A 158 10.67 25.36 -8.09
N ALA A 159 11.94 25.43 -7.67
CA ALA A 159 12.51 26.60 -7.01
C ALA A 159 12.49 27.83 -7.93
N TRP A 160 12.88 27.67 -9.20
CA TRP A 160 12.87 28.75 -10.18
C TRP A 160 11.45 29.27 -10.48
N ARG A 161 10.45 28.39 -10.49
CA ARG A 161 9.03 28.73 -10.70
C ARG A 161 8.28 29.08 -9.41
N GLY A 162 8.96 29.18 -8.27
CA GLY A 162 8.32 29.33 -6.96
C GLY A 162 7.31 30.49 -6.89
N ASP A 163 7.69 31.65 -7.44
CA ASP A 163 6.85 32.85 -7.43
C ASP A 163 5.57 32.68 -8.27
N ASP A 164 5.69 32.10 -9.47
CA ASP A 164 4.57 31.78 -10.38
C ASP A 164 3.61 30.72 -9.81
N LEU A 165 4.09 29.92 -8.86
CA LEU A 165 3.35 28.81 -8.24
C LEU A 165 2.59 29.23 -6.97
N SER A 166 2.89 30.40 -6.42
CA SER A 166 2.22 30.95 -5.24
C SER A 166 0.81 31.45 -5.61
N MET A 167 -0.22 30.82 -5.06
CA MET A 167 -1.61 31.27 -5.21
C MET A 167 -2.21 31.42 -3.81
N GLY A 168 -2.74 32.62 -3.52
CA GLY A 168 -3.18 33.09 -2.20
C GLY A 168 -4.52 32.52 -1.71
N ALA A 169 -4.71 31.20 -1.79
CA ALA A 169 -5.88 30.56 -1.19
C ALA A 169 -5.55 30.12 0.24
N GLU A 170 -6.27 30.69 1.20
CA GLU A 170 -6.12 30.40 2.63
C GLU A 170 -7.01 29.23 3.08
N ILE A 171 -6.59 28.57 4.16
CA ILE A 171 -7.38 27.51 4.80
C ILE A 171 -8.50 28.18 5.63
N GLU A 172 -9.73 28.15 5.13
CA GLU A 172 -10.91 28.73 5.80
C GLU A 172 -11.18 28.15 7.21
N SER A 173 -10.87 26.86 7.43
CA SER A 173 -11.03 26.17 8.71
C SER A 173 -10.23 24.86 8.75
N PRO A 174 -9.50 24.56 9.85
CA PRO A 174 -8.84 23.26 10.03
C PRO A 174 -9.81 22.08 10.04
N LEU A 175 -11.01 22.25 10.60
CA LEU A 175 -12.08 21.25 10.64
C LEU A 175 -12.94 21.30 9.37
N SER A 176 -12.29 21.11 8.23
CA SER A 176 -12.92 21.06 6.91
C SER A 176 -12.36 19.90 6.10
N ARG A 177 -13.04 19.56 5.00
CA ARG A 177 -12.52 18.55 4.07
C ARG A 177 -11.15 18.97 3.48
N THR A 178 -10.93 20.26 3.25
CA THR A 178 -9.62 20.77 2.80
C THR A 178 -8.54 20.53 3.86
N GLY A 179 -8.83 20.84 5.13
CA GLY A 179 -7.91 20.57 6.25
C GLY A 179 -7.63 19.07 6.41
N ALA A 180 -8.64 18.22 6.28
CA ALA A 180 -8.47 16.77 6.30
C ALA A 180 -7.61 16.25 5.13
N PHE A 181 -7.76 16.79 3.92
CA PHE A 181 -6.88 16.45 2.80
C PHE A 181 -5.41 16.88 3.02
N LEU A 182 -5.19 18.02 3.68
CA LEU A 182 -3.86 18.48 4.04
C LEU A 182 -3.24 17.57 5.10
N ALA A 183 -3.98 17.24 6.17
CA ALA A 183 -3.55 16.29 7.19
C ALA A 183 -3.22 14.91 6.57
N ASN A 184 -4.06 14.43 5.65
CA ASN A 184 -3.81 13.20 4.90
C ASN A 184 -2.49 13.24 4.13
N ASN A 185 -2.22 14.35 3.43
CA ASN A 185 -0.99 14.51 2.67
C ASN A 185 0.25 14.60 3.56
N LEU A 186 0.14 15.26 4.71
CA LEU A 186 1.20 15.28 5.70
C LEU A 186 1.49 13.86 6.21
N LEU A 187 0.45 13.09 6.56
CA LEU A 187 0.60 11.71 7.01
C LEU A 187 1.25 10.81 5.95
N PHE A 188 0.81 10.87 4.69
CA PHE A 188 1.44 10.11 3.60
C PHE A 188 2.88 10.54 3.34
N GLY A 189 3.16 11.84 3.37
CA GLY A 189 4.53 12.38 3.24
C GLY A 189 5.44 11.92 4.37
N SER A 190 4.97 11.98 5.62
CA SER A 190 5.69 11.47 6.79
C SER A 190 5.89 9.96 6.73
N PHE A 191 4.91 9.19 6.27
CA PHE A 191 5.05 7.76 6.06
C PHE A 191 6.17 7.48 5.05
N ALA A 192 6.09 8.11 3.88
CA ALA A 192 7.11 7.94 2.83
C ALA A 192 8.50 8.35 3.33
N PHE A 193 8.60 9.45 4.09
CA PHE A 193 9.86 9.89 4.68
C PHE A 193 10.43 8.88 5.67
N ILE A 194 9.62 8.33 6.58
CA ILE A 194 10.08 7.33 7.56
C ILE A 194 10.57 6.06 6.86
N VAL A 195 9.83 5.57 5.88
CA VAL A 195 10.21 4.36 5.12
C VAL A 195 11.47 4.62 4.31
N LEU A 196 11.57 5.76 3.64
CA LEU A 196 12.76 6.14 2.87
C LEU A 196 13.97 6.28 3.78
N LEU A 197 13.82 6.95 4.92
CA LEU A 197 14.88 7.12 5.90
C LEU A 197 15.36 5.76 6.40
N GLY A 198 14.47 4.90 6.89
CA GLY A 198 14.85 3.56 7.36
C GLY A 198 15.54 2.71 6.29
N THR A 199 15.12 2.85 5.03
CA THR A 199 15.70 2.08 3.90
C THR A 199 17.08 2.59 3.49
N VAL A 200 17.28 3.92 3.46
CA VAL A 200 18.55 4.54 3.01
C VAL A 200 19.54 4.72 4.17
N PHE A 201 19.09 4.67 5.43
CA PHE A 201 19.95 4.90 6.59
C PHE A 201 21.19 4.00 6.65
N PRO A 202 21.11 2.68 6.37
CA PRO A 202 22.29 1.82 6.23
C PRO A 202 23.35 2.38 5.28
N LEU A 203 22.92 2.92 4.13
CA LEU A 203 23.82 3.48 3.11
C LEU A 203 24.53 4.73 3.60
N LEU A 204 23.84 5.55 4.39
CA LEU A 204 24.43 6.75 4.98
C LEU A 204 25.49 6.40 6.02
N ILE A 205 25.25 5.37 6.83
CA ILE A 205 26.22 4.88 7.82
C ILE A 205 27.43 4.26 7.13
N GLU A 206 27.21 3.38 6.15
CA GLU A 206 28.30 2.77 5.37
C GLU A 206 29.16 3.85 4.69
N ALA A 207 28.55 4.88 4.12
CA ALA A 207 29.28 6.00 3.52
C ALA A 207 30.04 6.86 4.54
N ALA A 208 29.53 6.99 5.78
CA ALA A 208 30.13 7.84 6.80
C ALA A 208 31.28 7.18 7.59
N ASN A 209 31.17 5.88 7.88
CA ASN A 209 32.14 5.18 8.74
C ASN A 209 32.49 3.76 8.28
N GLY A 210 32.01 3.32 7.11
CA GLY A 210 32.29 1.99 6.56
C GLY A 210 31.56 0.83 7.24
N SER A 211 30.68 1.11 8.21
CA SER A 211 29.92 0.06 8.92
C SER A 211 28.68 -0.33 8.13
N ARG A 212 28.51 -1.63 7.87
CA ARG A 212 27.27 -2.19 7.34
C ARG A 212 26.33 -2.53 8.48
N ILE A 213 25.16 -1.90 8.47
CA ILE A 213 24.07 -2.17 9.40
C ILE A 213 22.81 -2.52 8.61
N SER A 214 21.86 -3.20 9.24
CA SER A 214 20.53 -3.40 8.67
C SER A 214 19.47 -2.80 9.59
N VAL A 215 18.40 -2.26 9.00
CA VAL A 215 17.24 -1.76 9.73
C VAL A 215 16.13 -2.79 9.58
N GLY A 216 15.78 -3.47 10.67
CA GLY A 216 14.74 -4.51 10.67
C GLY A 216 13.33 -3.99 10.97
N ASN A 217 12.36 -4.91 10.92
CA ASN A 217 10.93 -4.66 11.14
C ASN A 217 10.59 -3.79 12.36
N PRO A 218 11.25 -3.93 13.53
CA PRO A 218 10.87 -3.16 14.71
C PRO A 218 10.93 -1.64 14.52
N TYR A 219 11.85 -1.14 13.70
CA TYR A 219 11.90 0.28 13.35
C TYR A 219 10.66 0.70 12.57
N PHE A 220 10.38 -0.01 11.47
CA PHE A 220 9.28 0.35 10.58
C PHE A 220 7.92 0.18 11.24
N GLU A 221 7.69 -0.92 11.95
CA GLU A 221 6.44 -1.17 12.66
C GLU A 221 6.17 -0.09 13.72
N ARG A 222 7.18 0.24 14.54
CA ARG A 222 7.02 1.25 15.59
C ARG A 222 6.75 2.64 15.03
N MET A 223 7.44 3.02 13.95
CA MET A 223 7.36 4.38 13.39
C MET A 223 6.14 4.56 12.49
N THR A 224 5.69 3.51 11.79
CA THR A 224 4.58 3.59 10.84
C THR A 224 3.22 3.30 11.48
N MET A 225 3.17 2.53 12.58
CA MET A 225 1.92 2.18 13.26
C MET A 225 1.06 3.40 13.69
N PRO A 226 1.59 4.46 14.33
CA PRO A 226 0.80 5.64 14.67
C PRO A 226 0.20 6.35 13.45
N ILE A 227 0.96 6.38 12.35
CA ILE A 227 0.52 6.97 11.08
C ILE A 227 -0.59 6.10 10.46
N GLY A 228 -0.45 4.78 10.50
CA GLY A 228 -1.48 3.84 10.03
C GLY A 228 -2.82 4.04 10.75
N PHE A 229 -2.80 4.16 12.09
CA PHE A 229 -4.01 4.46 12.85
C PHE A 229 -4.60 5.84 12.52
N ALA A 230 -3.76 6.86 12.39
CA ALA A 230 -4.21 8.20 12.02
C ALA A 230 -4.85 8.21 10.61
N LEU A 231 -4.28 7.48 9.65
CA LEU A 231 -4.83 7.32 8.31
C LEU A 231 -6.17 6.58 8.32
N LEU A 232 -6.30 5.46 9.06
CA LEU A 232 -7.59 4.75 9.20
C LEU A 232 -8.67 5.64 9.80
N PHE A 233 -8.33 6.39 10.85
CA PHE A 233 -9.25 7.36 11.44
C PHE A 233 -9.66 8.44 10.44
N LEU A 234 -8.70 9.00 9.70
CA LEU A 234 -8.95 10.05 8.72
C LEU A 234 -9.78 9.54 7.53
N MET A 235 -9.58 8.30 7.09
CA MET A 235 -10.40 7.65 6.07
C MET A 235 -11.87 7.55 6.48
N ALA A 236 -12.15 7.38 7.78
CA ALA A 236 -13.52 7.38 8.29
C ALA A 236 -14.12 8.79 8.37
N VAL A 237 -13.35 9.77 8.86
CA VAL A 237 -13.85 11.12 9.16
C VAL A 237 -13.88 12.03 7.93
N ALA A 238 -12.79 12.08 7.16
CA ALA A 238 -12.59 13.06 6.09
C ALA A 238 -13.72 13.09 5.05
N PRO A 239 -14.23 11.97 4.53
CA PRO A 239 -15.27 12.03 3.51
C PRO A 239 -16.66 12.40 4.08
N ALA A 240 -16.86 12.33 5.41
CA ALA A 240 -18.05 12.86 6.08
C ALA A 240 -18.03 14.39 6.25
N LEU A 241 -16.84 15.01 6.25
CA LEU A 241 -16.67 16.47 6.40
C LEU A 241 -17.15 17.24 5.16
N PRO A 242 -17.81 18.40 5.32
CA PRO A 242 -18.09 19.32 4.21
C PRO A 242 -16.83 20.08 3.74
N TRP A 243 -16.89 20.66 2.54
CA TRP A 243 -15.79 21.47 1.98
C TRP A 243 -15.59 22.83 2.65
N GLY A 244 -16.64 23.37 3.28
CA GLY A 244 -16.58 24.60 4.09
C GLY A 244 -16.62 24.30 5.58
N ARG A 245 -17.02 25.29 6.39
CA ARG A 245 -17.15 25.13 7.85
C ARG A 245 -18.15 24.02 8.20
N ALA A 246 -17.74 23.16 9.11
CA ALA A 246 -18.55 22.04 9.56
C ALA A 246 -19.19 22.35 10.92
N GLY A 247 -20.53 22.29 10.99
CA GLY A 247 -21.22 22.25 12.27
C GLY A 247 -21.02 20.91 12.96
N ILE A 248 -20.67 20.92 14.26
CA ILE A 248 -20.44 19.71 15.07
C ILE A 248 -21.66 18.77 15.02
N GLU A 249 -22.88 19.33 15.00
CA GLU A 249 -24.13 18.57 14.90
C GLU A 249 -24.27 17.79 13.59
N LEU A 250 -23.82 18.35 12.46
CA LEU A 250 -23.86 17.65 11.18
C LEU A 250 -22.84 16.50 11.15
N ILE A 251 -21.65 16.73 11.71
CA ILE A 251 -20.59 15.72 11.81
C ILE A 251 -21.07 14.56 12.69
N SER A 252 -21.62 14.86 13.87
CA SER A 252 -22.10 13.82 14.81
C SER A 252 -23.19 12.96 14.17
N LYS A 253 -24.19 13.57 13.50
CA LYS A 253 -25.24 12.83 12.78
C LYS A 253 -24.69 11.92 11.67
N ARG A 254 -23.58 12.29 11.03
CA ARG A 254 -22.96 11.49 9.96
C ARG A 254 -22.06 10.37 10.49
N LEU A 255 -21.40 10.59 11.63
CA LEU A 255 -20.40 9.68 12.18
C LEU A 255 -20.91 8.79 13.31
N VAL A 256 -22.09 9.05 13.88
CA VAL A 256 -22.62 8.24 15.01
C VAL A 256 -22.73 6.76 14.65
N TRP A 257 -23.26 6.43 13.47
CA TRP A 257 -23.41 5.04 13.04
C TRP A 257 -22.07 4.37 12.75
N PRO A 258 -21.16 4.98 11.95
CA PRO A 258 -19.81 4.43 11.80
C PRO A 258 -19.04 4.29 13.12
N ALA A 259 -19.17 5.24 14.06
CA ALA A 259 -18.52 5.17 15.37
C ALA A 259 -19.12 4.06 16.25
N ALA A 260 -20.44 3.85 16.19
CA ALA A 260 -21.09 2.72 16.86
C ALA A 260 -20.59 1.38 16.30
N THR A 261 -20.45 1.26 14.98
CA THR A 261 -19.85 0.06 14.34
C THR A 261 -18.41 -0.15 14.82
N ALA A 262 -17.61 0.91 14.96
CA ALA A 262 -16.25 0.82 15.50
C ALA A 262 -16.24 0.27 16.93
N ALA A 263 -17.10 0.80 17.81
CA ALA A 263 -17.21 0.34 19.19
C ALA A 263 -17.66 -1.12 19.29
N VAL A 264 -18.68 -1.50 18.52
CA VAL A 264 -19.15 -2.90 18.46
C VAL A 264 -18.06 -3.82 17.92
N ALA A 265 -17.32 -3.41 16.87
CA ALA A 265 -16.22 -4.20 16.33
C ALA A 265 -15.10 -4.42 17.36
N MET A 266 -14.77 -3.41 18.16
CA MET A 266 -13.81 -3.55 19.25
C MET A 266 -14.30 -4.51 20.35
N VAL A 267 -15.57 -4.40 20.75
CA VAL A 267 -16.17 -5.32 21.74
C VAL A 267 -16.14 -6.75 21.22
N VAL A 268 -16.54 -6.98 19.97
CA VAL A 268 -16.50 -8.30 19.33
C VAL A 268 -15.08 -8.82 19.25
N ALA A 269 -14.10 -7.99 18.88
CA ALA A 269 -12.69 -8.40 18.84
C ALA A 269 -12.21 -8.88 20.22
N VAL A 270 -12.53 -8.16 21.29
CA VAL A 270 -12.17 -8.56 22.66
C VAL A 270 -12.87 -9.86 23.08
N LEU A 271 -14.16 -10.01 22.75
CA LEU A 271 -14.92 -11.24 23.02
C LEU A 271 -14.36 -12.46 22.28
N LEU A 272 -13.88 -12.27 21.05
CA LEU A 272 -13.19 -13.30 20.25
C LEU A 272 -11.74 -13.56 20.71
N GLY A 273 -11.28 -12.90 21.78
CA GLY A 273 -9.98 -13.17 22.39
C GLY A 273 -8.87 -12.18 22.02
N SER A 274 -9.16 -11.05 21.37
CA SER A 274 -8.17 -9.99 21.20
C SER A 274 -7.74 -9.43 22.55
N ARG A 275 -6.45 -9.59 22.88
CA ARG A 275 -5.86 -9.08 24.14
C ARG A 275 -4.90 -7.91 23.95
N GLY A 276 -4.50 -7.59 22.72
CA GLY A 276 -3.62 -6.47 22.41
C GLY A 276 -4.39 -5.18 22.10
N TRP A 277 -3.89 -4.03 22.56
CA TRP A 277 -4.51 -2.73 22.24
C TRP A 277 -4.43 -2.41 20.74
N ALA A 278 -3.29 -2.72 20.10
CA ALA A 278 -3.04 -2.43 18.69
C ALA A 278 -3.99 -3.17 17.73
N PRO A 279 -4.13 -4.52 17.77
CA PRO A 279 -5.08 -5.22 16.90
C PRO A 279 -6.54 -4.84 17.20
N THR A 280 -6.89 -4.60 18.47
CA THR A 280 -8.25 -4.16 18.85
C THR A 280 -8.57 -2.79 18.26
N LEU A 281 -7.63 -1.83 18.37
CA LEU A 281 -7.79 -0.50 17.78
C LEU A 281 -7.82 -0.55 16.25
N ALA A 282 -7.01 -1.41 15.62
CA ALA A 282 -7.03 -1.63 14.18
C ALA A 282 -8.42 -2.11 13.71
N VAL A 283 -9.00 -3.12 14.39
CA VAL A 283 -10.36 -3.60 14.09
C VAL A 283 -11.41 -2.50 14.28
N GLY A 284 -11.32 -1.73 15.35
CA GLY A 284 -12.21 -0.59 15.59
C GLY A 284 -12.15 0.47 14.50
N LEU A 285 -10.94 0.96 14.19
CA LEU A 285 -10.73 2.00 13.18
C LEU A 285 -11.00 1.48 11.75
N GLY A 286 -10.68 0.22 11.46
CA GLY A 286 -11.03 -0.45 10.22
C GLY A 286 -12.54 -0.55 10.05
N GLY A 287 -13.26 -1.00 11.07
CA GLY A 287 -14.73 -1.00 11.11
C GLY A 287 -15.32 0.39 10.94
N PHE A 288 -14.72 1.41 11.56
CA PHE A 288 -15.11 2.81 11.40
C PHE A 288 -14.98 3.29 9.95
N ALA A 289 -13.83 3.02 9.33
CA ALA A 289 -13.54 3.39 7.95
C ALA A 289 -14.47 2.67 6.96
N VAL A 290 -14.65 1.35 7.12
CA VAL A 290 -15.56 0.55 6.29
C VAL A 290 -16.99 1.07 6.42
N ALA A 291 -17.49 1.30 7.64
CA ALA A 291 -18.85 1.79 7.85
C ALA A 291 -19.07 3.18 7.23
N SER A 292 -18.08 4.08 7.34
CA SER A 292 -18.15 5.42 6.73
C SER A 292 -18.15 5.38 5.20
N ALA A 293 -17.29 4.55 4.60
CA ALA A 293 -17.24 4.35 3.16
C ALA A 293 -18.51 3.67 2.64
N PHE A 294 -18.99 2.64 3.34
CA PHE A 294 -20.21 1.92 3.00
C PHE A 294 -21.44 2.83 3.05
N ARG A 295 -21.59 3.67 4.07
CA ARG A 295 -22.66 4.68 4.15
C ARG A 295 -22.69 5.60 2.93
N GLN A 296 -21.52 6.02 2.44
CA GLN A 296 -21.45 6.87 1.24
C GLN A 296 -21.83 6.12 -0.04
N LEU A 297 -21.45 4.85 -0.14
CA LEU A 297 -21.85 3.99 -1.24
C LEU A 297 -23.37 3.76 -1.25
N LEU A 298 -23.99 3.50 -0.09
CA LEU A 298 -25.44 3.37 0.04
C LEU A 298 -26.17 4.62 -0.45
N LEU A 299 -25.72 5.81 -0.04
CA LEU A 299 -26.30 7.07 -0.51
C LEU A 299 -26.12 7.26 -2.02
N ALA A 300 -24.95 6.88 -2.55
CA ALA A 300 -24.67 6.97 -3.98
C ALA A 300 -25.54 6.01 -4.82
N VAL A 301 -25.74 4.78 -4.32
CA VAL A 301 -26.58 3.76 -4.95
C VAL A 301 -28.05 4.12 -4.84
N GLY A 302 -28.52 4.61 -3.69
CA GLY A 302 -29.90 5.08 -3.54
C GLY A 302 -30.25 6.21 -4.51
N ALA A 303 -29.29 7.08 -4.84
CA ALA A 303 -29.50 8.18 -5.78
C ALA A 303 -29.33 7.81 -7.26
N ARG A 304 -28.57 6.76 -7.60
CA ARG A 304 -28.13 6.47 -8.99
C ARG A 304 -28.24 4.99 -9.39
N GLY A 305 -28.86 4.15 -8.58
CA GLY A 305 -28.86 2.69 -8.73
C GLY A 305 -27.44 2.10 -8.72
N LEU A 306 -27.23 0.97 -9.41
CA LEU A 306 -25.91 0.32 -9.50
C LEU A 306 -24.83 1.21 -10.13
N ARG A 307 -25.21 2.19 -10.98
CA ARG A 307 -24.28 3.20 -11.52
C ARG A 307 -23.70 4.10 -10.42
N GLY A 308 -24.33 4.14 -9.25
CA GLY A 308 -23.83 4.78 -8.04
C GLY A 308 -22.50 4.22 -7.53
N LEU A 309 -22.11 3.00 -7.94
CA LEU A 309 -20.82 2.39 -7.59
C LEU A 309 -19.65 2.88 -8.47
N THR A 310 -19.94 3.51 -9.61
CA THR A 310 -18.93 3.98 -10.56
C THR A 310 -18.57 5.45 -10.36
N GLY A 311 -17.38 5.81 -10.84
CA GLY A 311 -16.86 7.17 -10.81
C GLY A 311 -15.91 7.43 -9.65
N ARG A 312 -15.18 8.55 -9.76
CA ARG A 312 -14.10 8.97 -8.86
C ARG A 312 -14.40 8.75 -7.38
N SER A 313 -15.53 9.24 -6.90
CA SER A 313 -15.87 9.20 -5.46
C SER A 313 -16.21 7.79 -4.99
N SER A 314 -17.08 7.08 -5.70
CA SER A 314 -17.56 5.76 -5.29
C SER A 314 -16.48 4.70 -5.45
N GLY A 315 -15.74 4.70 -6.56
CA GLY A 315 -14.58 3.82 -6.73
C GLY A 315 -13.51 4.04 -5.66
N GLY A 316 -13.25 5.31 -5.30
CA GLY A 316 -12.37 5.65 -4.17
C GLY A 316 -12.87 5.10 -2.83
N MET A 317 -14.17 5.14 -2.55
CA MET A 317 -14.72 4.52 -1.33
C MET A 317 -14.59 3.00 -1.32
N ILE A 318 -14.72 2.34 -2.48
CA ILE A 318 -14.47 0.89 -2.60
C ILE A 318 -13.00 0.58 -2.33
N VAL A 319 -12.08 1.37 -2.87
CA VAL A 319 -10.64 1.29 -2.52
C VAL A 319 -10.43 1.44 -1.02
N HIS A 320 -11.08 2.41 -0.37
CA HIS A 320 -10.94 2.62 1.08
C HIS A 320 -11.43 1.41 1.88
N ILE A 321 -12.51 0.73 1.46
CA ILE A 321 -12.95 -0.53 2.08
C ILE A 321 -11.85 -1.58 1.96
N GLY A 322 -11.27 -1.75 0.77
CA GLY A 322 -10.17 -2.68 0.56
C GLY A 322 -8.94 -2.38 1.44
N VAL A 323 -8.51 -1.11 1.51
CA VAL A 323 -7.41 -0.67 2.38
C VAL A 323 -7.70 -0.94 3.86
N ALA A 324 -8.93 -0.67 4.32
CA ALA A 324 -9.31 -0.93 5.71
C ALA A 324 -9.30 -2.44 6.02
N VAL A 325 -9.76 -3.29 5.10
CA VAL A 325 -9.67 -4.75 5.25
C VAL A 325 -8.22 -5.21 5.30
N VAL A 326 -7.36 -4.74 4.39
CA VAL A 326 -5.92 -5.06 4.39
C VAL A 326 -5.26 -4.62 5.71
N ALA A 327 -5.55 -3.42 6.21
CA ALA A 327 -4.95 -2.92 7.44
C ALA A 327 -5.37 -3.73 8.68
N VAL A 328 -6.64 -4.14 8.75
CA VAL A 328 -7.12 -5.02 9.84
C VAL A 328 -6.48 -6.39 9.73
N ALA A 329 -6.47 -6.99 8.54
CA ALA A 329 -5.85 -8.28 8.30
C ALA A 329 -4.34 -8.25 8.64
N PHE A 330 -3.64 -7.18 8.27
CA PHE A 330 -2.23 -6.98 8.60
C PHE A 330 -2.00 -6.92 10.11
N ALA A 331 -2.77 -6.08 10.81
CA ALA A 331 -2.64 -5.89 12.26
C ALA A 331 -2.98 -7.18 13.05
N CYS A 332 -4.00 -7.91 12.63
CA CYS A 332 -4.42 -9.14 13.29
C CYS A 332 -3.49 -10.33 12.97
N SER A 333 -3.15 -10.55 11.69
CA SER A 333 -2.27 -11.66 11.29
C SER A 333 -0.89 -11.56 11.95
N SER A 334 -0.32 -10.36 12.04
CA SER A 334 0.95 -10.13 12.74
C SER A 334 0.84 -10.28 14.25
N SER A 335 -0.21 -9.75 14.88
CA SER A 335 -0.37 -9.78 16.35
C SER A 335 -0.74 -11.16 16.90
N PHE A 336 -1.40 -11.99 16.11
CA PHE A 336 -1.92 -13.30 16.53
C PHE A 336 -1.17 -14.47 15.90
N LEU A 337 -0.04 -14.20 15.25
CA LEU A 337 0.86 -15.23 14.74
C LEU A 337 1.29 -16.18 15.87
N ARG A 338 1.28 -17.48 15.56
CA ARG A 338 1.79 -18.54 16.43
C ARG A 338 2.77 -19.39 15.65
N GLN A 339 3.93 -19.65 16.23
CA GLN A 339 4.98 -20.44 15.60
C GLN A 339 5.55 -21.44 16.60
N ALA A 340 5.76 -22.67 16.15
CA ALA A 340 6.43 -23.72 16.92
C ALA A 340 7.28 -24.59 16.00
N GLU A 341 8.28 -25.25 16.57
CA GLU A 341 9.10 -26.25 15.88
C GLU A 341 8.77 -27.62 16.45
N PHE A 342 8.43 -28.56 15.57
CA PHE A 342 8.11 -29.93 15.94
C PHE A 342 9.18 -30.87 15.40
N SER A 343 9.60 -31.79 16.26
CA SER A 343 10.56 -32.85 15.96
C SER A 343 9.78 -34.14 15.78
N PHE A 344 9.92 -34.78 14.62
CA PHE A 344 9.30 -36.05 14.28
C PHE A 344 10.38 -37.13 14.17
N ASP A 345 10.25 -38.18 14.96
CA ASP A 345 11.19 -39.30 15.04
C ASP A 345 10.76 -40.47 14.15
N GLY A 346 9.47 -40.62 13.88
CA GLY A 346 8.93 -41.69 13.05
C GLY A 346 7.58 -41.39 12.41
N VAL A 347 7.28 -42.09 11.32
CA VAL A 347 5.99 -42.00 10.62
C VAL A 347 4.85 -42.31 11.59
N GLY A 348 3.82 -41.47 11.58
CA GLY A 348 2.69 -41.54 12.50
C GLY A 348 2.80 -40.64 13.74
N ASP A 349 3.97 -40.02 13.97
CA ASP A 349 4.13 -39.03 15.04
C ASP A 349 3.17 -37.87 14.86
N ARG A 350 2.62 -37.39 15.99
CA ARG A 350 1.57 -36.39 16.01
C ARG A 350 2.01 -35.15 16.77
N ALA A 351 1.65 -34.00 16.25
CA ALA A 351 1.80 -32.72 16.91
C ALA A 351 0.51 -31.91 16.78
N SER A 352 0.31 -30.92 17.65
CA SER A 352 -0.85 -30.04 17.57
C SER A 352 -0.48 -28.60 17.88
N ILE A 353 -1.03 -27.68 17.09
CA ILE A 353 -0.86 -26.23 17.28
C ILE A 353 -2.14 -25.51 16.89
N SER A 354 -2.60 -24.58 17.75
CA SER A 354 -3.77 -23.72 17.48
C SER A 354 -5.06 -24.48 17.06
N GLY A 355 -5.22 -25.73 17.50
CA GLY A 355 -6.39 -26.56 17.14
C GLY A 355 -6.19 -27.45 15.91
N HIS A 356 -5.07 -27.32 15.19
CA HIS A 356 -4.72 -28.20 14.07
C HIS A 356 -3.94 -29.41 14.53
N THR A 357 -4.19 -30.54 13.88
CA THR A 357 -3.44 -31.79 14.09
C THR A 357 -2.51 -32.04 12.92
N LEU A 358 -1.24 -32.27 13.24
CA LEU A 358 -0.18 -32.62 12.31
C LEU A 358 0.14 -34.09 12.49
N VAL A 359 0.24 -34.85 11.39
CA VAL A 359 0.71 -36.24 11.41
C VAL A 359 1.83 -36.38 10.39
N PHE A 360 3.00 -36.81 10.85
CA PHE A 360 4.14 -37.04 9.97
C PHE A 360 3.93 -38.31 9.14
N ASP A 361 4.02 -38.18 7.82
CA ASP A 361 3.75 -39.24 6.83
C ASP A 361 5.04 -39.66 6.07
N GLY A 362 6.21 -39.30 6.62
CA GLY A 362 7.51 -39.68 6.07
C GLY A 362 8.17 -38.59 5.22
N LEU A 363 9.29 -38.95 4.62
CA LEU A 363 10.07 -38.08 3.75
C LEU A 363 10.57 -38.86 2.53
N GLU A 364 10.77 -38.15 1.43
CA GLU A 364 11.25 -38.70 0.15
C GLU A 364 12.36 -37.81 -0.41
N SER A 365 13.48 -38.42 -0.80
CA SER A 365 14.55 -37.75 -1.53
C SER A 365 14.34 -37.90 -3.04
N VAL A 366 14.18 -36.79 -3.74
CA VAL A 366 13.95 -36.72 -5.18
C VAL A 366 15.16 -36.07 -5.86
N ALA A 367 15.86 -36.83 -6.70
CA ALA A 367 16.93 -36.30 -7.54
C ALA A 367 16.36 -35.77 -8.86
N LEU A 368 16.54 -34.47 -9.12
CA LEU A 368 16.18 -33.80 -10.38
C LEU A 368 17.47 -33.42 -11.14
N ALA A 369 17.32 -33.05 -12.41
CA ALA A 369 18.47 -32.73 -13.27
C ALA A 369 19.25 -31.50 -12.75
N GLU A 370 18.55 -30.57 -12.10
CA GLU A 370 19.07 -29.29 -11.64
C GLU A 370 19.25 -29.18 -10.11
N LYS A 371 18.64 -30.10 -9.33
CA LYS A 371 18.65 -30.06 -7.86
C LYS A 371 18.31 -31.41 -7.23
N ASN A 372 18.71 -31.60 -5.97
CA ASN A 372 18.19 -32.68 -5.12
C ASN A 372 17.19 -32.08 -4.14
N GLU A 373 16.02 -32.69 -3.99
CA GLU A 373 14.98 -32.27 -3.05
C GLU A 373 14.76 -33.31 -1.97
N VAL A 374 14.65 -32.88 -0.72
CA VAL A 374 14.07 -33.70 0.36
C VAL A 374 12.68 -33.16 0.64
N ARG A 375 11.66 -33.94 0.29
CA ARG A 375 10.24 -33.62 0.51
C ARG A 375 9.77 -34.28 1.79
N VAL A 376 9.13 -33.52 2.66
CA VAL A 376 8.60 -33.99 3.94
C VAL A 376 7.08 -34.02 3.81
N SER A 377 6.47 -35.18 4.04
CA SER A 377 5.02 -35.36 3.98
C SER A 377 4.42 -35.18 5.36
N VAL A 378 3.52 -34.21 5.52
CA VAL A 378 2.80 -33.95 6.77
C VAL A 378 1.31 -33.80 6.45
N LEU A 379 0.48 -34.61 7.10
CA LEU A 379 -0.98 -34.47 7.06
C LEU A 379 -1.39 -33.38 8.05
N VAL A 380 -2.00 -32.31 7.55
CA VAL A 380 -2.58 -31.21 8.34
C VAL A 380 -4.09 -31.34 8.31
N ASP A 381 -4.70 -31.69 9.44
CA ASP A 381 -6.14 -31.97 9.55
C ASP A 381 -6.66 -33.00 8.51
N GLY A 382 -5.79 -33.94 8.11
CA GLY A 382 -6.09 -34.98 7.11
C GLY A 382 -5.78 -34.60 5.66
N GLU A 383 -5.37 -33.36 5.38
CA GLU A 383 -4.90 -32.94 4.06
C GLU A 383 -3.37 -33.03 3.98
N LEU A 384 -2.85 -33.74 2.98
CA LEU A 384 -1.42 -33.89 2.78
C LEU A 384 -0.76 -32.57 2.33
N GLN A 385 0.29 -32.18 3.04
CA GLN A 385 1.16 -31.05 2.72
C GLN A 385 2.59 -31.56 2.54
N THR A 386 3.30 -31.05 1.53
CA THR A 386 4.63 -31.55 1.16
C THR A 386 5.66 -30.42 1.10
N PRO A 387 6.04 -29.80 2.24
CA PRO A 387 7.15 -28.86 2.26
C PRO A 387 8.47 -29.56 1.90
N ALA A 388 9.44 -28.83 1.37
CA ALA A 388 10.67 -29.41 0.86
C ALA A 388 11.91 -28.56 1.16
N ILE A 389 13.09 -29.18 1.13
CA ILE A 389 14.38 -28.49 1.05
C ILE A 389 15.06 -28.93 -0.24
N SER A 390 15.44 -27.96 -1.06
CA SER A 390 16.21 -28.16 -2.29
C SER A 390 17.69 -27.86 -2.06
N THR A 391 18.57 -28.76 -2.48
CA THR A 391 20.02 -28.55 -2.53
C THR A 391 20.46 -28.46 -3.98
N PHE A 392 21.10 -27.35 -4.35
CA PHE A 392 21.63 -27.15 -5.70
C PHE A 392 23.11 -27.59 -5.76
N PRO A 393 23.49 -28.55 -6.62
CA PRO A 393 24.83 -29.14 -6.64
C PRO A 393 25.98 -28.14 -6.79
N PHE A 394 25.74 -27.03 -7.48
CA PHE A 394 26.75 -26.01 -7.77
C PHE A 394 26.75 -24.83 -6.78
N GLY A 395 25.75 -24.73 -5.91
CA GLY A 395 25.53 -23.56 -5.04
C GLY A 395 25.79 -23.81 -3.56
N GLY A 396 25.78 -25.07 -3.10
CA GLY A 396 26.02 -25.44 -1.70
C GLY A 396 24.98 -24.95 -0.68
N GLN A 397 24.09 -24.02 -1.07
CA GLN A 397 22.99 -23.53 -0.24
C GLN A 397 21.75 -24.40 -0.40
N THR A 398 21.11 -24.66 0.73
CA THR A 398 19.79 -25.27 0.81
C THR A 398 18.71 -24.20 0.74
N ILE A 399 17.73 -24.39 -0.13
CA ILE A 399 16.58 -23.50 -0.30
C ILE A 399 15.32 -24.25 0.14
N GLY A 400 14.69 -23.79 1.21
CA GLY A 400 13.41 -24.31 1.67
C GLY A 400 12.27 -23.87 0.76
N THR A 401 11.40 -24.81 0.40
CA THR A 401 10.10 -24.56 -0.23
C THR A 401 9.02 -24.86 0.81
N PRO A 402 8.33 -23.84 1.35
CA PRO A 402 7.28 -24.09 2.32
C PRO A 402 6.07 -24.77 1.66
N ALA A 403 5.20 -25.35 2.48
CA ALA A 403 3.85 -25.73 2.07
C ALA A 403 2.85 -24.92 2.90
N THR A 404 1.92 -24.26 2.22
CA THR A 404 0.90 -23.41 2.86
C THR A 404 -0.48 -23.99 2.61
N ARG A 405 -1.22 -24.22 3.70
CA ARG A 405 -2.65 -24.48 3.66
C ARG A 405 -3.39 -23.22 4.08
N SER A 406 -4.11 -22.60 3.15
CA SER A 406 -4.86 -21.37 3.43
C SER A 406 -6.35 -21.64 3.64
N SER A 407 -6.95 -20.94 4.59
CA SER A 407 -8.39 -20.88 4.80
C SER A 407 -8.86 -19.44 4.96
N ILE A 408 -10.18 -19.22 5.07
CA ILE A 408 -10.71 -17.87 5.34
C ILE A 408 -10.46 -17.41 6.79
N TRP A 409 -10.06 -18.32 7.68
CA TRP A 409 -9.86 -18.07 9.11
C TRP A 409 -8.38 -17.94 9.43
N ASP A 410 -7.59 -18.91 8.98
CA ASP A 410 -6.18 -19.04 9.22
C ASP A 410 -5.44 -19.81 8.11
N ASP A 411 -4.16 -19.53 8.04
CA ASP A 411 -3.21 -20.17 7.17
C ASP A 411 -2.18 -20.92 8.02
N ILE A 412 -1.87 -22.15 7.61
CA ILE A 412 -0.86 -23.00 8.26
C ILE A 412 0.27 -23.19 7.25
N GLN A 413 1.44 -22.67 7.59
CA GLN A 413 2.64 -22.83 6.80
C GLN A 413 3.62 -23.79 7.48
N LEU A 414 4.10 -24.75 6.70
CA LEU A 414 5.12 -25.72 7.10
C LEU A 414 6.43 -25.38 6.39
N SER A 415 7.51 -25.23 7.16
CA SER A 415 8.87 -25.06 6.65
C SER A 415 9.76 -26.13 7.27
N VAL A 416 10.47 -26.89 6.44
CA VAL A 416 11.42 -27.90 6.92
C VAL A 416 12.70 -27.19 7.35
N LEU A 417 13.16 -27.45 8.58
CA LEU A 417 14.43 -26.94 9.11
C LEU A 417 15.54 -27.99 9.04
N SER A 418 15.18 -29.26 9.23
CA SER A 418 16.10 -30.38 9.17
C SER A 418 15.36 -31.63 8.70
N ALA A 419 15.91 -32.34 7.72
CA ALA A 419 15.39 -33.62 7.23
C ALA A 419 16.57 -34.55 6.91
N PRO A 420 17.14 -35.23 7.92
CA PRO A 420 18.27 -36.13 7.71
C PRO A 420 17.85 -37.42 6.98
N GLU A 421 18.66 -37.89 6.02
CA GLU A 421 18.41 -39.12 5.25
C GLU A 421 18.69 -40.43 6.03
N GLY A 422 18.70 -40.39 7.37
CA GLY A 422 19.12 -41.51 8.22
C GLY A 422 18.66 -41.39 9.67
N SER A 423 19.53 -41.69 10.63
CA SER A 423 19.19 -41.53 12.06
C SER A 423 19.16 -40.06 12.44
N GLY A 424 17.98 -39.51 12.68
CA GLY A 424 17.80 -38.17 13.20
C GLY A 424 16.35 -37.71 13.04
N SER A 425 15.94 -36.77 13.87
CA SER A 425 14.57 -36.27 13.84
C SER A 425 14.37 -35.27 12.70
N THR A 426 13.24 -35.37 12.02
CA THR A 426 12.80 -34.36 11.05
C THR A 426 12.21 -33.18 11.81
N ILE A 427 12.78 -31.99 11.62
CA ILE A 427 12.33 -30.78 12.30
C ILE A 427 11.53 -29.93 11.32
N VAL A 428 10.25 -29.74 11.61
CA VAL A 428 9.35 -28.90 10.83
C VAL A 428 8.90 -27.72 11.68
N ARG A 429 9.14 -26.52 11.18
CA ARG A 429 8.58 -25.29 11.73
C ARG A 429 7.17 -25.10 11.18
N VAL A 430 6.24 -24.87 12.09
CA VAL A 430 4.83 -24.66 11.77
C VAL A 430 4.42 -23.29 12.23
N THR A 431 3.89 -22.51 11.31
CA THR A 431 3.45 -21.14 11.53
C THR A 431 1.96 -21.05 11.22
N VAL A 432 1.16 -20.68 12.22
CA VAL A 432 -0.29 -20.45 12.09
C VAL A 432 -0.54 -18.95 12.11
N GLN A 433 -1.14 -18.44 11.05
CA GLN A 433 -1.44 -17.01 10.88
C GLN A 433 -2.92 -16.80 10.55
N PRO A 434 -3.67 -16.10 11.42
CA PRO A 434 -5.06 -15.82 11.12
C PRO A 434 -5.20 -14.70 10.08
N LEU A 435 -6.29 -14.74 9.31
CA LEU A 435 -6.77 -13.68 8.44
C LEU A 435 -5.87 -13.28 7.25
N VAL A 436 -4.87 -14.10 6.88
CA VAL A 436 -4.01 -13.80 5.72
C VAL A 436 -4.84 -13.73 4.43
N TRP A 437 -5.82 -14.62 4.25
CA TRP A 437 -6.75 -14.57 3.11
C TRP A 437 -7.43 -13.20 2.91
N TRP A 438 -7.72 -12.49 4.00
CA TRP A 438 -8.35 -11.18 3.95
C TRP A 438 -7.43 -10.08 3.41
N LEU A 439 -6.10 -10.24 3.48
CA LEU A 439 -5.16 -9.35 2.78
C LEU A 439 -5.38 -9.42 1.27
N TRP A 440 -5.53 -10.63 0.73
CA TRP A 440 -5.73 -10.87 -0.69
C TRP A 440 -7.10 -10.37 -1.15
N PHE A 441 -8.13 -10.67 -0.37
CA PHE A 441 -9.47 -10.16 -0.63
C PHE A 441 -9.53 -8.63 -0.60
N GLY A 442 -8.95 -8.00 0.42
CA GLY A 442 -8.87 -6.54 0.50
C GLY A 442 -8.11 -5.94 -0.68
N GLY A 443 -7.04 -6.59 -1.11
CA GLY A 443 -6.31 -6.24 -2.32
C GLY A 443 -7.12 -6.33 -3.61
N ALA A 444 -7.91 -7.39 -3.78
CA ALA A 444 -8.83 -7.55 -4.91
C ALA A 444 -9.91 -6.45 -4.91
N VAL A 445 -10.43 -6.08 -3.72
CA VAL A 445 -11.37 -4.97 -3.56
C VAL A 445 -10.73 -3.64 -3.95
N MET A 446 -9.46 -3.40 -3.61
CA MET A 446 -8.71 -2.21 -4.07
C MET A 446 -8.59 -2.18 -5.59
N ALA A 447 -8.23 -3.30 -6.23
CA ALA A 447 -8.14 -3.39 -7.68
C ALA A 447 -9.48 -3.07 -8.36
N LEU A 448 -10.58 -3.66 -7.87
CA LEU A 448 -11.93 -3.39 -8.36
C LEU A 448 -12.32 -1.91 -8.20
N GLY A 449 -12.09 -1.34 -7.01
CA GLY A 449 -12.37 0.06 -6.73
C GLY A 449 -11.59 1.02 -7.65
N THR A 450 -10.36 0.66 -7.99
CA THR A 450 -9.52 1.40 -8.94
C THR A 450 -10.13 1.43 -10.33
N VAL A 451 -10.55 0.27 -10.85
CA VAL A 451 -11.23 0.17 -12.16
C VAL A 451 -12.52 1.00 -12.15
N LEU A 452 -13.33 0.88 -11.10
CA LEU A 452 -14.57 1.64 -10.97
C LEU A 452 -14.35 3.16 -10.85
N ALA A 453 -13.23 3.59 -10.26
CA ALA A 453 -12.83 4.99 -10.17
C ALA A 453 -12.33 5.56 -11.51
N ALA A 454 -11.86 4.71 -12.42
CA ALA A 454 -11.44 5.08 -13.77
C ALA A 454 -12.64 5.27 -14.73
N VAL A 455 -13.74 4.55 -14.49
CA VAL A 455 -14.98 4.70 -15.28
C VAL A 455 -15.53 6.13 -15.12
N PRO A 456 -15.77 6.87 -16.22
CA PRO A 456 -16.33 8.22 -16.14
C PRO A 456 -17.71 8.22 -15.47
N GLY A 457 -17.82 8.89 -14.32
CA GLY A 457 -19.12 9.23 -13.75
C GLY A 457 -19.74 10.34 -14.60
N ARG A 458 -21.04 10.25 -14.92
CA ARG A 458 -21.79 11.39 -15.45
C ARG A 458 -21.80 12.48 -14.39
N SER A 459 -20.93 13.49 -14.55
CA SER A 459 -21.03 14.72 -13.79
C SER A 459 -22.40 15.32 -14.07
N ARG A 460 -23.17 15.64 -13.01
CA ARG A 460 -24.23 16.65 -13.17
C ARG A 460 -23.52 17.88 -13.74
N ARG A 461 -23.87 18.27 -14.97
CA ARG A 461 -23.55 19.61 -15.48
C ARG A 461 -23.77 20.59 -14.32
N PRO A 462 -22.83 21.51 -14.01
CA PRO A 462 -23.21 22.69 -13.26
C PRO A 462 -24.45 23.23 -13.96
N ALA A 463 -25.53 23.45 -13.22
CA ALA A 463 -26.64 24.23 -13.75
C ALA A 463 -26.00 25.47 -14.37
N SER A 464 -26.30 25.70 -15.64
CA SER A 464 -25.83 26.83 -16.43
C SER A 464 -25.72 28.06 -15.52
N ASP A 465 -24.52 28.66 -15.47
CA ASP A 465 -24.40 30.07 -15.14
C ASP A 465 -25.44 30.78 -16.00
N THR A 466 -26.53 31.20 -15.37
CA THR A 466 -27.38 32.25 -15.89
C THR A 466 -26.42 33.37 -16.21
N ALA A 467 -26.20 33.59 -17.51
CA ALA A 467 -25.42 34.68 -18.03
C ALA A 467 -25.87 35.95 -17.30
N VAL A 468 -25.03 36.42 -16.38
CA VAL A 468 -25.09 37.80 -15.91
C VAL A 468 -24.71 38.60 -17.14
N SER A 469 -25.74 39.01 -17.87
CA SER A 469 -25.69 40.06 -18.88
C SER A 469 -25.07 41.28 -18.21
N THR A 470 -23.75 41.42 -18.35
CA THR A 470 -23.06 42.68 -18.14
C THR A 470 -23.53 43.64 -19.23
N GLY A 471 -24.60 44.37 -18.92
CA GLY A 471 -25.04 45.50 -19.72
C GLY A 471 -23.89 46.50 -19.80
N VAL A 472 -23.26 46.57 -20.97
CA VAL A 472 -22.39 47.69 -21.34
C VAL A 472 -23.28 48.93 -21.45
N PRO A 473 -23.04 50.02 -20.70
CA PRO A 473 -23.75 51.26 -20.96
C PRO A 473 -23.19 51.85 -22.25
N THR A 474 -24.00 51.82 -23.31
CA THR A 474 -23.77 52.60 -24.52
C THR A 474 -23.66 54.09 -24.15
N ARG A 475 -22.52 54.71 -24.49
CA ARG A 475 -22.33 56.16 -24.49
C ARG A 475 -23.50 56.82 -25.22
N ARG A 476 -24.22 57.71 -24.54
CA ARG A 476 -25.08 58.69 -25.20
C ARG A 476 -24.19 59.78 -25.77
N GLU A 477 -24.18 59.89 -27.09
CA GLU A 477 -23.79 61.12 -27.79
C GLU A 477 -24.85 62.20 -27.51
N PHE A 478 -24.38 63.40 -27.16
CA PHE A 478 -25.20 64.61 -27.15
C PHE A 478 -25.16 65.23 -28.56
N PRO A 479 -26.29 65.64 -29.14
CA PRO A 479 -26.28 66.61 -30.24
C PRO A 479 -26.31 68.05 -29.70
N ALA A 480 -25.63 68.90 -30.47
CA ALA A 480 -25.46 70.36 -30.47
C ALA A 480 -26.33 71.22 -29.55
#